data_AF-A0AAI9R9M3-F1
#
_entry.id   AF-A0AAI9R9M3-F1
#
_cell.length_a   1.000
_cell.length_b   1.000
_cell.length_c   1.000
_cell.angle_alpha   90.00
_cell.angle_beta   90.00
_cell.angle_gamma   90.00
#
_symmetry.space_group_name_H-M   'P 1'
#
loop_
_entity.id
_entity.type
_entity.pdbx_description
1 polymer ?
#
loop_
_entity_poly.entity_id
_entity_poly.type
_entity_poly.pdbx_seq_one_letter_code
_entity_poly.pdbx_strand_id
1 'polypeptide(L)'
;YNIPICTFGHAGDGNLHPTCMTDARNAEEMHRAEQAFAEIFAKAIELGGTITGEHGVGAMKAPYLEMKLGKEGIAAMQGIKQAFDPNNIMNPGKMFAKDTRKRVVVER
;
A
#
# COMPACT_ATOMS: atom_id res chain seq x y z
N TYR A 1 4.15 6.23 17.67
CA TYR A 1 3.53 4.89 17.57
C TYR A 1 4.03 3.87 18.60
N ASN A 2 5.25 3.98 19.17
CA ASN A 2 5.85 2.97 20.06
C ASN A 2 5.83 1.56 19.44
N ILE A 3 6.35 1.50 18.21
CA ILE A 3 6.38 0.31 17.38
C ILE A 3 7.81 0.19 16.84
N PRO A 4 8.49 -0.95 17.03
CA PRO A 4 9.82 -1.16 16.46
C PRO A 4 9.72 -1.39 14.94
N ILE A 5 10.38 -0.51 14.18
CA ILE A 5 10.47 -0.61 12.72
C ILE A 5 11.93 -0.85 12.34
N CYS A 6 12.22 -2.03 11.83
CA CYS A 6 13.51 -2.38 11.26
C CYS A 6 13.47 -2.10 9.76
N THR A 7 14.42 -1.32 9.24
CA THR A 7 14.47 -0.98 7.82
C THR A 7 15.72 -1.58 7.20
N PHE A 8 15.53 -2.34 6.14
CA PHE A 8 16.57 -2.80 5.23
C PHE A 8 16.21 -2.37 3.81
N GLY A 9 17.06 -2.63 2.82
CA GLY A 9 16.71 -2.31 1.45
C GLY A 9 17.87 -2.37 0.48
N HIS A 10 17.58 -1.98 -0.75
CA HIS A 10 18.49 -2.04 -1.88
C HIS A 10 19.09 -0.65 -2.10
N ALA A 11 20.34 -0.49 -1.68
CA ALA A 11 21.03 0.80 -1.81
C ALA A 11 21.25 1.20 -3.29
N GLY A 12 21.37 0.22 -4.20
CA GLY A 12 21.68 0.44 -5.61
C GLY A 12 20.57 1.09 -6.42
N ASP A 13 19.30 0.86 -6.08
CA ASP A 13 18.13 1.43 -6.76
C ASP A 13 17.27 2.32 -5.85
N GLY A 14 17.69 2.50 -4.59
CA GLY A 14 17.07 3.43 -3.63
C GLY A 14 15.82 2.90 -2.93
N ASN A 15 15.58 1.58 -2.97
CA ASN A 15 14.42 0.97 -2.33
C ASN A 15 14.66 0.69 -0.83
N LEU A 16 13.81 1.24 0.04
CA LEU A 16 13.79 0.92 1.47
C LEU A 16 12.57 0.07 1.80
N HIS A 17 12.76 -0.89 2.73
CA HIS A 17 11.79 -1.86 3.19
C HIS A 17 11.57 -1.69 4.71
N PRO A 18 10.88 -0.62 5.15
CA PRO A 18 10.47 -0.50 6.54
C PRO A 18 9.59 -1.70 6.91
N THR A 19 10.00 -2.44 7.92
CA THR A 19 9.33 -3.65 8.37
C THR A 19 9.06 -3.54 9.86
N CYS A 20 7.81 -3.74 10.22
CA CYS A 20 7.37 -3.65 11.59
C CYS A 20 7.32 -5.03 12.22
N MET A 21 7.91 -5.18 13.41
CA MET A 21 7.74 -6.38 14.22
C MET A 21 6.55 -6.16 15.16
N THR A 22 5.40 -6.75 14.82
CA THR A 22 4.15 -6.68 15.60
C THR A 22 3.64 -8.05 15.97
N ASP A 23 2.90 -8.17 17.06
CA ASP A 23 2.01 -9.30 17.30
C ASP A 23 0.67 -9.07 16.57
N ALA A 24 0.40 -9.86 15.53
CA ALA A 24 -0.84 -9.76 14.74
C ALA A 24 -2.11 -10.05 15.56
N ARG A 25 -1.98 -10.64 16.76
CA ARG A 25 -3.11 -10.88 17.68
C ARG A 25 -3.44 -9.63 18.52
N ASN A 26 -2.53 -8.66 18.58
CA ASN A 26 -2.72 -7.43 19.32
C ASN A 26 -3.33 -6.35 18.41
N ALA A 27 -4.65 -6.22 18.49
CA ALA A 27 -5.43 -5.26 17.70
C ALA A 27 -4.92 -3.81 17.85
N GLU A 28 -4.62 -3.37 19.08
CA GLU A 28 -4.15 -2.01 19.34
C GLU A 28 -2.74 -1.77 18.78
N GLU A 29 -1.87 -2.78 18.84
CA GLU A 29 -0.53 -2.71 18.24
C GLU A 29 -0.62 -2.63 16.72
N MET A 30 -1.46 -3.47 16.11
CA MET A 30 -1.72 -3.42 14.68
C MET A 30 -2.26 -2.05 14.27
N HIS A 31 -3.22 -1.47 15.02
CA HIS A 31 -3.72 -0.14 14.72
C HIS A 31 -2.61 0.93 14.67
N ARG A 32 -1.69 0.91 15.64
CA ARG A 32 -0.56 1.86 15.68
C ARG A 32 0.44 1.61 14.55
N ALA A 33 0.76 0.35 14.25
CA ALA A 33 1.65 -0.01 13.14
C ALA A 33 1.06 0.46 11.80
N GLU A 34 -0.24 0.25 11.66
CA GLU A 34 -1.02 0.67 10.53
C GLU A 34 -0.96 2.21 10.35
N GLN A 35 -1.24 3.00 11.39
CA GLN A 35 -1.08 4.46 11.33
C GLN A 35 0.36 4.87 10.95
N ALA A 36 1.38 4.23 11.55
CA ALA A 36 2.78 4.51 11.23
C ALA A 36 3.10 4.31 9.73
N PHE A 37 2.66 3.19 9.14
CA PHE A 37 2.88 2.94 7.71
C PHE A 37 2.13 3.91 6.80
N ALA A 38 0.93 4.36 7.20
CA ALA A 38 0.21 5.37 6.42
C ALA A 38 1.01 6.66 6.27
N GLU A 39 1.66 7.10 7.35
CA GLU A 39 2.53 8.28 7.35
C GLU A 39 3.83 8.04 6.58
N ILE A 40 4.45 6.86 6.72
CA ILE A 40 5.64 6.50 5.93
C ILE A 40 5.33 6.58 4.43
N PHE A 41 4.21 6.03 3.98
CA PHE A 41 3.80 6.07 2.57
C PHE A 41 3.51 7.50 2.11
N ALA A 42 2.79 8.29 2.91
CA ALA A 42 2.53 9.68 2.60
C ALA A 42 3.84 10.48 2.46
N LYS A 43 4.78 10.28 3.39
CA LYS A 43 6.07 10.98 3.38
C LYS A 43 6.94 10.58 2.20
N ALA A 44 6.96 9.30 1.84
CA ALA A 44 7.68 8.83 0.65
C ALA A 44 7.17 9.51 -0.63
N ILE A 45 5.85 9.69 -0.76
CA ILE A 45 5.23 10.39 -1.90
C ILE A 45 5.53 11.89 -1.86
N GLU A 46 5.42 12.53 -0.69
CA GLU A 46 5.76 13.96 -0.49
C GLU A 46 7.19 14.27 -0.92
N LEU A 47 8.13 13.36 -0.66
CA LEU A 47 9.54 13.47 -1.05
C LEU A 47 9.80 13.13 -2.54
N GLY A 48 8.74 12.95 -3.35
CA GLY A 48 8.84 12.64 -4.78
C GLY A 48 9.04 11.14 -5.10
N GLY A 49 9.15 10.30 -4.07
CA GLY A 49 9.32 8.85 -4.20
C GLY A 49 8.05 8.12 -4.59
N THR A 50 8.01 6.82 -4.28
CA THR A 50 6.89 5.92 -4.60
C THR A 50 6.69 4.91 -3.48
N ILE A 51 5.48 4.36 -3.39
CA ILE A 51 5.13 3.30 -2.42
C ILE A 51 5.39 1.89 -2.98
N THR A 52 5.72 1.79 -4.27
CA THR A 52 5.96 0.54 -4.97
C THR A 52 7.40 0.45 -5.46
N GLY A 53 7.99 -0.72 -5.29
CA GLY A 53 9.26 -1.13 -5.87
C GLY A 53 9.10 -2.51 -6.50
N GLU A 54 10.05 -3.41 -6.27
CA GLU A 54 10.02 -4.79 -6.79
C GLU A 54 8.81 -5.63 -6.34
N HIS A 55 8.29 -5.37 -5.14
CA HIS A 55 7.17 -6.14 -4.57
C HIS A 55 5.78 -5.64 -4.98
N GLY A 56 5.70 -4.56 -5.77
CA GLY A 56 4.44 -3.98 -6.18
C GLY A 56 3.65 -3.33 -5.03
N VAL A 57 2.35 -3.12 -5.30
CA VAL A 57 1.40 -2.44 -4.42
C VAL A 57 0.65 -3.45 -3.54
N GLY A 58 0.09 -4.50 -4.16
CA GLY A 58 -0.74 -5.49 -3.47
C GLY A 58 -1.93 -4.88 -2.71
N ALA A 59 -2.59 -5.68 -1.88
CA ALA A 59 -3.77 -5.22 -1.13
C ALA A 59 -3.42 -4.17 -0.06
N MET A 60 -2.25 -4.31 0.58
CA MET A 60 -1.86 -3.44 1.69
C MET A 60 -1.60 -1.98 1.25
N LYS A 61 -1.01 -1.79 0.07
CA LYS A 61 -0.67 -0.44 -0.42
C LYS A 61 -1.69 0.10 -1.41
N ALA A 62 -2.65 -0.71 -1.87
CA ALA A 62 -3.68 -0.30 -2.83
C ALA A 62 -4.42 0.98 -2.43
N PRO A 63 -4.80 1.20 -1.15
CA PRO A 63 -5.46 2.45 -0.74
C PRO A 63 -4.61 3.71 -0.92
N TYR A 64 -3.28 3.58 -1.04
CA TYR A 64 -2.35 4.70 -1.18
C TYR A 64 -1.92 4.92 -2.63
N LEU A 65 -2.28 4.03 -3.56
CA LEU A 65 -1.80 4.08 -4.94
C LEU A 65 -2.24 5.36 -5.67
N GLU A 66 -3.47 5.80 -5.43
CA GLU A 66 -4.01 7.05 -6.00
C GLU A 66 -3.20 8.27 -5.55
N MET A 67 -2.62 8.26 -4.34
CA MET A 67 -1.79 9.37 -3.87
C MET A 67 -0.57 9.59 -4.77
N LYS A 68 -0.04 8.53 -5.41
CA LYS A 68 1.09 8.63 -6.33
C LYS A 68 0.67 8.84 -7.78
N LEU A 69 -0.39 8.16 -8.23
CA LEU A 69 -0.77 8.12 -9.64
C LEU A 69 -1.84 9.14 -10.04
N GLY A 70 -2.53 9.74 -9.07
CA GLY A 70 -3.72 10.54 -9.32
C GLY A 70 -4.90 9.70 -9.81
N LYS A 71 -6.06 10.35 -9.94
CA LYS A 71 -7.31 9.70 -10.39
C LYS A 71 -7.19 9.19 -11.82
N GLU A 72 -6.49 9.94 -12.64
CA GLU A 72 -6.27 9.74 -14.07
C GLU A 72 -5.37 8.53 -14.28
N GLY A 73 -4.31 8.39 -13.48
CA GLY A 73 -3.46 7.21 -13.51
C GLY A 73 -4.20 5.94 -13.08
N ILE A 74 -5.03 6.03 -12.03
CA ILE A 74 -5.89 4.92 -11.62
C ILE A 74 -6.88 4.54 -12.73
N ALA A 75 -7.54 5.53 -13.34
CA ALA A 75 -8.49 5.30 -14.43
C ALA A 75 -7.83 4.63 -15.64
N ALA A 76 -6.61 5.04 -16.00
CA ALA A 76 -5.85 4.40 -17.08
C ALA A 76 -5.57 2.92 -16.78
N MET A 77 -5.12 2.60 -15.56
CA MET A 77 -4.89 1.21 -15.14
C MET A 77 -6.18 0.37 -15.12
N GLN A 78 -7.29 0.95 -14.67
CA GLN A 78 -8.61 0.31 -14.71
C GLN A 78 -9.08 0.07 -16.14
N GLY A 79 -8.82 1.00 -17.06
CA GLY A 79 -9.12 0.85 -18.49
C GLY A 79 -8.38 -0.33 -19.11
N ILE A 80 -7.08 -0.46 -18.82
CA ILE A 80 -6.28 -1.64 -19.24
C ILE A 80 -6.87 -2.91 -18.65
N LYS A 81 -7.15 -2.93 -17.34
CA LYS A 81 -7.74 -4.08 -16.66
C LYS A 81 -9.05 -4.52 -17.32
N GLN A 82 -9.94 -3.58 -17.61
CA GLN A 82 -11.24 -3.85 -18.23
C GLN A 82 -11.10 -4.37 -19.66
N ALA A 83 -10.11 -3.90 -20.43
CA ALA A 83 -9.86 -4.38 -21.78
C ALA A 83 -9.47 -5.87 -21.82
N PHE A 84 -8.74 -6.34 -20.80
CA PHE A 84 -8.31 -7.75 -20.68
C PHE A 84 -9.22 -8.61 -19.81
N ASP A 85 -10.05 -8.01 -18.96
CA ASP A 85 -10.96 -8.71 -18.03
C ASP A 85 -12.37 -8.11 -18.05
N PRO A 86 -13.10 -8.20 -19.17
CA PRO A 86 -14.40 -7.56 -19.30
C PRO A 86 -15.44 -8.07 -18.27
N ASN A 87 -15.25 -9.30 -17.77
CA ASN A 87 -16.12 -9.93 -16.78
C ASN A 87 -15.62 -9.78 -15.33
N ASN A 88 -14.49 -9.08 -15.11
CA ASN A 88 -13.90 -8.83 -13.80
C ASN A 88 -13.62 -10.10 -12.96
N ILE A 89 -13.15 -11.18 -13.59
CA ILE A 89 -12.90 -12.47 -12.92
C ILE A 89 -11.44 -12.65 -12.45
N MET A 90 -10.49 -11.89 -13.00
CA MET A 90 -9.08 -12.00 -12.63
C MET A 90 -8.76 -11.16 -11.39
N ASN A 91 -9.04 -11.72 -10.22
CA ASN A 91 -8.67 -11.21 -8.89
C ASN A 91 -9.22 -9.79 -8.57
N PRO A 92 -10.56 -9.62 -8.55
CA PRO A 92 -11.20 -8.33 -8.33
C PRO A 92 -10.82 -7.71 -6.97
N GLY A 93 -10.62 -6.40 -6.94
CA GLY A 93 -10.32 -5.64 -5.70
C GLY A 93 -8.89 -5.76 -5.18
N LYS A 94 -8.00 -6.52 -5.85
CA LYS A 94 -6.62 -6.72 -5.38
C LYS A 94 -5.73 -5.48 -5.51
N MET A 95 -5.82 -4.78 -6.64
CA MET A 95 -5.02 -3.60 -6.97
C MET A 95 -5.75 -2.28 -6.74
N PHE A 96 -7.06 -2.26 -6.98
CA PHE A 96 -7.90 -1.09 -6.83
C PHE A 96 -8.75 -1.30 -5.57
N ALA A 97 -8.35 -0.65 -4.48
CA ALA A 97 -9.11 -0.70 -3.24
C ALA A 97 -10.51 -0.12 -3.48
N LYS A 98 -11.53 -0.67 -2.82
CA LYS A 98 -12.91 -0.17 -2.90
C LYS A 98 -13.07 1.25 -2.33
N ASP A 99 -12.14 1.66 -1.46
CA ASP A 99 -12.11 2.96 -0.83
C ASP A 99 -10.66 3.46 -0.73
N THR A 100 -10.46 4.76 -0.98
CA THR A 100 -9.17 5.46 -0.83
C THR A 100 -8.73 5.61 0.63
N ARG A 101 -9.53 5.18 1.61
CA ARG A 101 -9.08 4.66 2.93
C ARG A 101 -10.24 4.14 3.80
N LYS A 102 -10.01 2.99 4.46
CA LYS A 102 -10.27 2.77 5.90
C LYS A 102 -9.36 1.64 6.41
N ARG A 103 -8.56 1.92 7.43
CA ARG A 103 -7.77 0.93 8.21
C ARG A 103 -8.69 0.29 9.29
N VAL A 104 -8.35 -0.75 10.06
CA VAL A 104 -7.51 -0.62 11.27
C VAL A 104 -7.06 -1.97 11.92
N VAL A 105 -7.77 -3.09 11.81
CA VAL A 105 -7.23 -4.42 12.20
C VAL A 105 -7.93 -5.45 11.33
N VAL A 106 -7.13 -6.26 10.63
CA VAL A 106 -7.47 -7.47 9.86
C VAL A 106 -8.95 -7.87 9.95
N GLU A 107 -9.74 -7.57 8.90
CA GLU A 107 -11.02 -8.26 8.74
C GLU A 107 -10.72 -9.76 8.58
N ARG A 108 -11.16 -10.56 9.56
CA ARG A 108 -11.07 -12.02 9.52
C ARG A 108 -11.91 -12.60 8.39
#